data_AF-A0A349JNZ7-F1
#
_entry.id   AF-A0A349JNZ7-F1
#
_cell.length_a   1.000
_cell.length_b   1.000
_cell.length_c   1.000
_cell.angle_alpha   90.00
_cell.angle_beta   90.00
_cell.angle_gamma   90.00
#
_symmetry.space_group_name_H-M   'P 1'
#
loop_
_entity.id
_entity.type
_entity.pdbx_description
1 polymer ?
#
loop_
_entity_poly.entity_id
_entity_poly.type
_entity_poly.pdbx_seq_one_letter_code
_entity_poly.pdbx_strand_id
1 'polypeptide(L)'
;MSNPTIEAKISLPANLLEATDKAVNQGKAKSRDEFIMRAIRRELAALKRAEIDAALAEMASDPEYQAEVLQMEAEFATASWEAFKLAESQE
;
A
#
# COMPACT_ATOMS: atom_id res chain seq x y z
N MET A 1 -7.35 -19.26 -9.21
CA MET A 1 -6.25 -20.22 -9.46
C MET A 1 -5.46 -20.35 -8.16
N SER A 2 -5.14 -21.57 -7.73
CA SER A 2 -4.31 -21.80 -6.55
C SER A 2 -2.87 -21.38 -6.85
N ASN A 3 -2.30 -20.48 -6.03
CA ASN A 3 -0.89 -20.12 -6.12
C ASN A 3 -0.08 -21.08 -5.23
N PRO A 4 0.73 -22.00 -5.80
CA PRO A 4 1.50 -22.93 -5.01
C PRO A 4 2.60 -22.21 -4.22
N THR A 5 2.86 -22.66 -3.00
CA THR A 5 4.06 -22.28 -2.26
C THR A 5 5.26 -23.00 -2.86
N ILE A 6 6.31 -22.26 -3.18
CA ILE A 6 7.58 -22.80 -3.68
C ILE A 6 8.64 -22.59 -2.59
N GLU A 7 9.33 -23.65 -2.21
CA GLU A 7 10.47 -23.56 -1.29
C GLU A 7 11.67 -22.93 -2.01
N ALA A 8 12.23 -21.89 -1.40
CA ALA A 8 13.38 -21.16 -1.92
C ALA A 8 14.45 -21.05 -0.84
N LYS A 9 15.71 -21.31 -1.22
CA LYS A 9 16.85 -21.09 -0.32
C LYS A 9 17.24 -19.61 -0.34
N ILE A 10 17.15 -18.97 0.81
CA ILE A 10 17.54 -17.57 1.00
C ILE A 10 18.72 -17.47 1.97
N SER A 11 19.59 -16.49 1.75
CA SER A 11 20.68 -16.17 2.67
C SER A 11 20.25 -15.02 3.56
N LEU A 12 20.30 -15.23 4.88
CA LEU A 12 19.92 -14.23 5.87
C LEU A 12 21.06 -14.00 6.85
N PRO A 13 21.35 -12.74 7.24
CA PRO A 13 22.17 -12.43 8.39
C PRO A 13 21.71 -13.17 9.65
N ALA A 14 22.65 -13.69 10.43
CA ALA A 14 22.35 -14.50 11.63
C ALA A 14 21.46 -13.75 12.62
N ASN A 15 21.74 -12.47 12.85
CA ASN A 15 20.96 -11.60 13.73
C ASN A 15 19.49 -11.44 13.27
N LEU A 16 19.23 -11.44 11.96
CA LEU A 16 17.85 -11.38 11.45
C LEU A 16 17.10 -12.69 11.65
N LEU A 17 17.79 -13.83 11.51
CA LEU A 17 17.20 -15.13 11.80
C LEU A 17 16.86 -15.24 13.29
N GLU A 18 17.77 -14.86 14.18
CA GLU A 18 17.55 -14.83 15.63
C GLU A 18 16.38 -13.92 16.03
N ALA A 19 16.28 -12.73 15.43
CA ALA A 19 15.17 -11.81 15.68
C ALA A 19 13.83 -12.39 15.20
N THR A 20 13.83 -13.09 14.06
CA THR A 20 12.65 -13.78 13.53
C THR A 20 12.22 -14.90 14.48
N ASP A 21 13.16 -15.69 14.98
CA ASP A 21 12.91 -16.76 15.94
C ASP A 21 12.29 -16.24 17.22
N LYS A 22 12.83 -15.15 17.75
CA LYS A 22 12.26 -14.49 18.93
C LYS A 22 10.83 -14.04 18.67
N ALA A 23 10.52 -13.50 17.50
CA ALA A 23 9.17 -13.07 17.16
C ALA A 23 8.18 -14.25 17.08
N VAL A 24 8.60 -15.38 16.50
CA VAL A 24 7.79 -16.61 16.44
C VAL A 24 7.58 -17.18 17.85
N ASN A 25 8.64 -17.28 18.66
CA ASN A 25 8.57 -17.76 20.04
C ASN A 25 7.67 -16.88 20.94
N GLN A 26 7.57 -15.59 20.63
CA GLN A 26 6.65 -14.64 21.27
C GLN A 26 5.21 -14.73 20.77
N GLY A 27 4.91 -15.63 19.83
CA GLY A 27 3.57 -15.81 19.25
C GLY A 27 3.17 -14.74 18.24
N LYS A 28 4.10 -13.91 17.76
CA LYS A 28 3.81 -12.84 16.76
C LYS A 28 3.63 -13.35 15.33
N ALA A 29 3.96 -14.62 15.11
CA ALA A 29 3.71 -15.39 13.90
C ALA A 29 3.73 -16.89 14.25
N LYS A 30 3.04 -17.72 13.47
CA LYS A 30 2.95 -19.18 13.68
C LYS A 30 4.19 -19.92 13.19
N SER A 31 4.91 -19.35 12.22
CA SER A 31 6.16 -19.90 11.70
C SER A 31 7.09 -18.81 11.17
N ARG A 32 8.36 -19.17 10.93
CA ARG A 32 9.33 -18.31 10.24
C ARG A 32 8.83 -17.93 8.85
N ASP A 33 8.31 -18.91 8.10
CA ASP A 33 7.81 -18.69 6.75
C ASP A 33 6.63 -17.70 6.74
N GLU A 34 5.69 -17.82 7.68
CA GLU A 34 4.60 -16.85 7.80
C GLU A 34 5.14 -15.44 8.06
N PHE A 35 6.10 -15.33 8.98
CA PHE A 35 6.72 -14.05 9.32
C PHE A 35 7.43 -13.42 8.11
N ILE A 36 8.24 -14.22 7.40
CA ILE A 36 8.99 -13.79 6.21
C ILE A 36 8.04 -13.45 5.06
N MET A 37 7.04 -14.27 4.78
CA MET A 37 6.02 -13.99 3.75
C MET A 37 5.30 -12.66 4.03
N ARG A 38 4.92 -12.39 5.28
CA ARG A 38 4.27 -11.13 5.66
C ARG A 38 5.20 -9.93 5.44
N ALA A 39 6.48 -10.06 5.78
CA ALA A 39 7.48 -9.02 5.55
C ALA A 39 7.66 -8.73 4.05
N ILE A 40 7.83 -9.78 3.23
CA ILE A 40 7.99 -9.65 1.78
C ILE A 40 6.76 -9.02 1.14
N ARG A 41 5.54 -9.44 1.53
CA ARG A 41 4.30 -8.82 1.01
C ARG A 41 4.22 -7.34 1.31
N ARG A 42 4.59 -6.94 2.53
CA ARG A 42 4.61 -5.53 2.93
C ARG A 42 5.61 -4.73 2.10
N GLU A 43 6.81 -5.27 1.90
CA GLU A 43 7.85 -4.61 1.10
C GLU A 43 7.43 -4.46 -0.37
N LEU A 44 6.89 -5.53 -0.97
CA LEU A 44 6.39 -5.48 -2.35
C LEU A 44 5.25 -4.47 -2.51
N ALA A 45 4.34 -4.37 -1.53
CA ALA A 45 3.28 -3.38 -1.56
C ALA A 45 3.82 -1.95 -1.45
N ALA A 46 4.84 -1.72 -0.62
CA ALA A 46 5.50 -0.42 -0.49
C ALA A 46 6.21 -0.02 -1.79
N LEU A 47 6.94 -0.94 -2.43
CA LEU A 47 7.57 -0.72 -3.73
C LEU A 47 6.53 -0.43 -4.82
N LYS A 48 5.43 -1.19 -4.85
CA LYS A 48 4.32 -0.96 -5.79
C LYS A 48 3.72 0.43 -5.60
N ARG A 49 3.56 0.87 -4.35
CA ARG A 49 3.04 2.20 -4.05
C ARG A 49 4.00 3.29 -4.50
N ALA A 50 5.30 3.14 -4.23
CA ALA A 50 6.32 4.08 -4.67
C ALA A 50 6.40 4.18 -6.21
N GLU A 51 6.23 3.07 -6.93
CA GLU A 51 6.14 3.04 -8.40
C GLU A 51 4.95 3.87 -8.90
N ILE A 52 3.77 3.69 -8.30
CA ILE A 52 2.56 4.45 -8.62
C ILE A 52 2.77 5.93 -8.32
N ASP A 53 3.26 6.26 -7.13
CA ASP A 53 3.47 7.64 -6.71
C ASP A 53 4.50 8.34 -7.64
N ALA A 54 5.55 7.63 -8.07
CA ALA A 54 6.52 8.15 -9.04
C ALA A 54 5.91 8.39 -10.42
N ALA A 55 5.08 7.47 -10.92
CA ALA A 55 4.38 7.64 -12.20
C ALA A 55 3.38 8.82 -12.16
N LEU A 56 2.72 9.04 -11.01
CA LEU A 56 1.79 10.15 -10.83
C LEU A 56 2.49 11.49 -10.56
N ALA A 57 3.74 11.48 -10.09
CA ALA A 57 4.49 12.71 -9.81
C ALA A 57 4.71 13.56 -11.08
N GLU A 58 4.81 12.92 -12.24
CA GLU A 58 4.92 13.63 -13.53
C GLU A 58 3.65 14.42 -13.85
N MET A 59 2.46 13.85 -13.55
CA MET A 59 1.17 14.53 -13.73
C MET A 59 1.03 15.74 -12.81
N ALA A 60 1.60 15.70 -11.60
CA ALA A 60 1.58 16.83 -10.67
C ALA A 60 2.33 18.05 -11.21
N SER A 61 3.20 17.91 -12.20
CA SER A 61 3.93 19.01 -12.83
C SER A 61 3.38 19.39 -14.21
N ASP A 62 2.30 18.75 -14.66
CA ASP A 62 1.65 19.00 -15.95
C ASP A 62 0.60 20.13 -15.82
N PRO A 63 0.85 21.33 -16.39
CA PRO A 63 -0.05 22.47 -16.26
C PRO A 63 -1.38 22.30 -16.99
N GLU A 64 -1.41 21.51 -18.06
CA GLU A 64 -2.64 21.26 -18.84
C GLU A 64 -3.57 20.35 -18.04
N TYR A 65 -3.00 19.27 -17.48
CA TYR A 65 -3.70 18.40 -16.56
C TYR A 65 -4.24 19.15 -15.32
N GLN A 66 -3.43 20.02 -14.70
CA GLN A 66 -3.87 20.82 -13.56
C GLN A 66 -5.04 21.75 -13.90
N ALA A 67 -5.01 22.39 -15.07
CA ALA A 67 -6.10 23.26 -15.52
C ALA A 67 -7.41 22.48 -15.72
N GLU A 68 -7.34 21.29 -16.30
CA GLU A 68 -8.50 20.41 -16.48
C GLU A 68 -9.08 19.94 -15.14
N VAL A 69 -8.21 19.56 -14.18
CA VAL A 69 -8.64 19.18 -12.82
C VAL A 69 -9.36 20.34 -12.13
N LEU A 70 -8.82 21.56 -12.20
CA LEU A 70 -9.46 22.74 -11.59
C LEU A 70 -10.81 23.06 -12.23
N GLN A 71 -10.93 22.89 -13.55
CA GLN A 71 -12.20 23.06 -14.23
C GLN A 71 -13.22 22.02 -13.75
N MET A 72 -12.82 20.75 -13.67
CA MET A 72 -13.67 19.67 -13.18
C MET A 72 -14.10 19.90 -11.72
N GLU A 73 -13.18 20.28 -10.83
CA GLU A 73 -13.51 20.62 -9.45
C GLU A 73 -14.52 21.76 -9.36
N ALA A 74 -14.40 22.79 -10.20
CA ALA A 74 -15.36 23.90 -10.26
C ALA A 74 -16.75 23.44 -10.74
N GLU A 75 -16.81 22.57 -11.74
CA GLU A 75 -18.06 22.01 -12.28
C GLU A 75 -18.78 21.12 -11.24
N PHE A 76 -18.02 20.39 -10.42
CA PHE A 76 -18.56 19.45 -9.43
C PHE A 76 -18.74 20.03 -8.01
N ALA A 77 -18.28 21.26 -7.75
CA ALA A 77 -18.27 21.86 -6.41
C ALA A 77 -19.63 21.80 -5.68
N THR A 78 -20.73 22.10 -6.39
CA THR A 78 -22.10 22.05 -5.82
C THR A 78 -22.49 20.62 -5.43
N ALA A 79 -22.22 19.65 -6.30
CA ALA A 79 -22.55 18.24 -6.06
C ALA A 79 -21.73 17.67 -4.89
N SER A 80 -20.45 18.04 -4.78
CA SER A 80 -19.60 17.67 -3.64
C SER A 80 -20.14 18.22 -2.33
N TRP A 81 -20.65 19.46 -2.31
CA TRP A 81 -21.24 20.06 -1.12
C TRP A 81 -22.56 19.42 -0.69
N GLU A 82 -23.41 19.08 -1.65
CA GLU A 82 -24.65 18.34 -1.40
C GLU A 82 -24.37 16.93 -0.87
N ALA A 83 -23.39 16.22 -1.44
CA ALA A 83 -22.96 14.91 -0.99
C ALA A 83 -22.41 14.94 0.45
N PHE A 84 -21.60 15.96 0.78
CA PHE A 84 -21.07 16.17 2.13
C PHE A 84 -22.21 16.31 3.17
N LYS A 85 -23.18 17.19 2.91
CA LYS A 85 -24.34 17.40 3.80
C LYS A 85 -25.19 16.14 3.97
N LEU A 86 -25.37 15.37 2.90
CA LEU A 86 -26.11 14.12 2.95
C LEU A 86 -25.41 13.10 3.85
N ALA A 87 -24.09 13.00 3.80
CA ALA A 87 -23.31 12.12 4.67
C ALA A 87 -23.44 12.53 6.16
N GLU A 88 -23.34 13.83 6.48
CA GLU A 88 -23.52 14.32 7.86
C GLU A 88 -24.94 14.08 8.40
N SER A 89 -25.95 14.03 7.54
CA SER A 89 -27.34 13.77 7.97
C SER A 89 -27.65 12.30 8.29
N GLN A 90 -26.73 11.39 7.97
CA GLN A 90 -26.88 9.94 8.16
C GLN A 90 -26.08 9.40 9.37
N GLU A 91 -25.35 10.25 10.08
CA GLU A 91 -24.74 9.97 11.40
C GLU A 91 -25.65 10.39 12.56
#